data_AF-A0ABD6BDK0-F1
#
_entry.id   AF-A0ABD6BDK0-F1
#
_cell.length_a   1.000
_cell.length_b   1.000
_cell.length_c   1.000
_cell.angle_alpha   90.00
_cell.angle_beta   90.00
_cell.angle_gamma   90.00
#
_symmetry.space_group_name_H-M   'P 1'
#
loop_
_entity.id
_entity.type
_entity.pdbx_description
1 polymer ?
#
loop_
_entity_poly.entity_id
_entity_poly.type
_entity_poly.pdbx_seq_one_letter_code
_entity_poly.pdbx_strand_id
1 'polypeptide(L)'
;MSGKNSNNAVSTEATTDPQEGEVRDDQFGVPSRDERDWIEYESSSWSRYQRTTLGLAVVGFIAAGAGVVFPDARRVLFALAGTGLFGGLLAYTLSLDRVVDATVADHISAAAAANQVTIADELGLRTEPTYVPSDGAVSARLQLSRSTNLNLDGPTTSGHGRELTFEPTAGRLFRYFERVLEDELATDPQPLTAQLAGGLVEVFELADAIEPYHIGEESVTVTVSGSVLGDLDRFDHPIASFLAVGFAVGLDQPVNLEVAPGADEGDWQLICYWGSRRE
;
A
#
# COMPACT_ATOMS: atom_id res chain seq x y z
N MET A 1 70.83 -29.28 30.24
CA MET A 1 70.16 -28.09 29.69
C MET A 1 70.35 -28.09 28.18
N SER A 2 69.25 -27.85 27.45
CA SER A 2 69.04 -27.83 25.99
C SER A 2 70.25 -27.37 25.16
N GLY A 3 70.47 -27.80 23.93
CA GLY A 3 69.68 -28.56 22.97
C GLY A 3 70.37 -28.35 21.61
N LYS A 4 70.63 -29.44 20.89
CA LYS A 4 71.48 -29.49 19.68
C LYS A 4 70.81 -28.78 18.49
N ASN A 5 71.62 -27.97 17.78
CA ASN A 5 71.30 -27.32 16.51
C ASN A 5 71.97 -28.09 15.34
N SER A 6 71.22 -28.40 14.29
CA SER A 6 71.63 -28.95 12.98
C SER A 6 70.38 -28.91 12.10
N ASN A 7 70.32 -28.54 10.84
CA ASN A 7 71.24 -28.11 9.77
C ASN A 7 70.32 -27.38 8.75
N ASN A 8 70.72 -26.30 8.08
CA ASN A 8 71.27 -26.30 6.71
C ASN A 8 70.45 -27.19 5.72
N ALA A 9 69.99 -26.75 4.54
CA ALA A 9 70.65 -25.87 3.58
C ALA A 9 69.72 -25.57 2.36
N VAL A 10 69.87 -24.35 1.79
CA VAL A 10 70.09 -24.03 0.35
C VAL A 10 68.94 -24.32 -0.64
N SER A 11 68.61 -23.56 -1.68
CA SER A 11 68.76 -22.18 -2.23
C SER A 11 68.16 -22.26 -3.65
N THR A 12 67.52 -21.23 -4.20
CA THR A 12 67.45 -20.85 -5.66
C THR A 12 66.67 -19.52 -5.72
N GLU A 13 67.28 -18.35 -5.92
CA GLU A 13 67.40 -17.59 -7.21
C GLU A 13 66.05 -17.41 -7.95
N ALA A 14 65.64 -16.27 -8.51
CA ALA A 14 66.20 -14.94 -8.68
C ALA A 14 65.08 -13.94 -9.05
N THR A 15 65.39 -12.66 -8.84
CA THR A 15 64.71 -11.39 -9.19
C THR A 15 64.23 -11.28 -10.65
N THR A 16 63.08 -10.62 -10.90
CA THR A 16 62.91 -9.32 -11.64
C THR A 16 61.48 -9.14 -12.19
N ASP A 17 60.76 -8.12 -11.68
CA ASP A 17 59.51 -7.48 -12.16
C ASP A 17 59.87 -6.40 -13.24
N PRO A 18 58.99 -5.75 -14.06
CA PRO A 18 57.51 -5.71 -14.11
C PRO A 18 56.85 -5.71 -15.52
N GLN A 19 55.50 -5.74 -15.60
CA GLN A 19 54.63 -4.80 -16.36
C GLN A 19 53.18 -5.33 -16.58
N GLU A 20 52.23 -4.49 -16.15
CA GLU A 20 50.91 -4.18 -16.75
C GLU A 20 49.88 -5.27 -17.09
N GLY A 21 48.83 -5.29 -16.26
CA GLY A 21 47.47 -4.96 -16.73
C GLY A 21 46.60 -6.11 -17.22
N GLU A 22 45.78 -6.69 -16.34
CA GLU A 22 44.45 -7.17 -16.77
C GLU A 22 43.42 -7.11 -15.64
N VAL A 23 42.21 -6.78 -16.08
CA VAL A 23 41.01 -6.39 -15.35
C VAL A 23 40.62 -7.41 -14.29
N ARG A 24 40.39 -6.93 -13.05
CA ARG A 24 39.77 -7.71 -11.99
C ARG A 24 38.28 -7.86 -12.32
N ASP A 25 37.94 -9.04 -12.80
CA ASP A 25 36.56 -9.49 -13.04
C ASP A 25 35.90 -9.66 -11.66
N ASP A 26 35.34 -8.57 -11.13
CA ASP A 26 34.56 -8.59 -9.90
C ASP A 26 33.22 -9.30 -10.22
N GLN A 27 33.26 -10.59 -9.93
CA GLN A 27 32.20 -11.58 -9.99
C GLN A 27 30.92 -11.04 -9.33
N PHE A 28 30.00 -10.52 -10.14
CA PHE A 28 28.60 -10.34 -9.73
C PHE A 28 28.05 -11.73 -9.38
N GLY A 29 27.94 -12.00 -8.08
CA GLY A 29 27.25 -13.16 -7.56
C GLY A 29 25.80 -13.13 -8.02
N VAL A 30 25.49 -13.90 -9.06
CA VAL A 30 24.13 -14.28 -9.41
C VAL A 30 23.62 -15.15 -8.25
N PRO A 31 22.57 -14.75 -7.51
CA PRO A 31 22.05 -15.62 -6.47
C PRO A 31 21.60 -16.94 -7.08
N SER A 32 22.00 -18.03 -6.42
CA SER A 32 21.74 -19.42 -6.78
C SER A 32 20.24 -19.71 -6.89
N ARG A 33 19.89 -20.61 -7.81
CA ARG A 33 18.53 -20.94 -8.28
C ARG A 33 17.63 -21.71 -7.31
N ASP A 34 18.01 -21.81 -6.04
CA ASP A 34 17.49 -22.79 -5.08
C ASP A 34 16.57 -22.20 -3.99
N GLU A 35 16.11 -20.95 -4.12
CA GLU A 35 15.04 -20.35 -3.29
C GLU A 35 13.77 -20.07 -4.10
N ARG A 36 13.40 -21.02 -4.95
CA ARG A 36 12.09 -21.03 -5.63
C ARG A 36 11.17 -22.03 -4.96
N ASP A 37 10.82 -21.78 -3.70
CA ASP A 37 9.96 -22.68 -2.93
C ASP A 37 8.82 -21.97 -2.16
N TRP A 38 8.46 -20.72 -2.48
CA TRP A 38 7.34 -20.04 -1.82
C TRP A 38 6.36 -19.37 -2.79
N ILE A 39 5.70 -20.16 -3.63
CA ILE A 39 4.39 -19.82 -4.23
C ILE A 39 3.63 -21.14 -4.37
N GLU A 40 3.20 -21.71 -3.24
CA GLU A 40 1.98 -22.50 -3.21
C GLU A 40 0.82 -21.52 -3.12
N TYR A 41 0.53 -20.82 -4.23
CA TYR A 41 -0.72 -20.10 -4.38
C TYR A 41 -1.80 -21.11 -4.74
N GLU A 42 -2.39 -21.67 -3.70
CA GLU A 42 -3.73 -22.21 -3.75
C GLU A 42 -4.73 -21.05 -3.81
N SER A 43 -4.91 -20.47 -5.01
CA SER A 43 -6.14 -19.73 -5.31
C SER A 43 -6.46 -19.82 -6.80
N SER A 44 -6.97 -21.00 -7.14
CA SER A 44 -7.74 -21.21 -8.36
C SER A 44 -9.09 -20.49 -8.23
N SER A 45 -9.18 -19.22 -8.62
CA SER A 45 -10.49 -18.55 -8.78
C SER A 45 -10.64 -17.74 -10.08
N TRP A 46 -9.62 -17.68 -10.93
CA TRP A 46 -9.78 -17.08 -12.26
C TRP A 46 -10.26 -18.11 -13.27
N SER A 47 -11.55 -18.05 -13.65
CA SER A 47 -12.09 -18.33 -15.01
C SER A 47 -13.58 -18.73 -15.05
N ARG A 48 -14.45 -18.27 -14.15
CA ARG A 48 -15.89 -18.61 -14.29
C ARG A 48 -16.91 -17.58 -13.84
N TYR A 49 -16.73 -16.31 -14.20
CA TYR A 49 -17.82 -15.33 -14.01
C TYR A 49 -17.99 -14.30 -15.14
N GLN A 50 -17.85 -14.70 -16.41
CA GLN A 50 -18.17 -13.82 -17.54
C GLN A 50 -19.23 -14.37 -18.51
N ARG A 51 -20.01 -15.38 -18.12
CA ARG A 51 -21.07 -15.92 -19.00
C ARG A 51 -22.50 -15.83 -18.48
N THR A 52 -22.72 -15.25 -17.29
CA THR A 52 -24.05 -15.27 -16.66
C THR A 52 -24.81 -13.94 -16.76
N THR A 53 -24.14 -12.83 -17.07
CA THR A 53 -24.74 -11.49 -16.95
C THR A 53 -25.78 -11.14 -18.03
N LEU A 54 -25.90 -11.92 -19.12
CA LEU A 54 -26.88 -11.66 -20.18
C LEU A 54 -28.22 -12.44 -20.03
N GLY A 55 -28.38 -13.23 -18.95
CA GLY A 55 -29.53 -14.13 -18.80
C GLY A 55 -30.88 -13.41 -18.75
N LEU A 56 -30.98 -12.31 -17.99
CA LEU A 56 -32.24 -11.58 -17.79
C LEU A 56 -32.68 -10.79 -19.02
N ALA A 57 -31.74 -10.17 -19.73
CA ALA A 57 -32.03 -9.44 -20.97
C ALA A 57 -32.57 -10.39 -22.05
N VAL A 58 -31.95 -11.56 -22.21
CA VAL A 58 -32.39 -12.60 -23.16
C VAL A 58 -33.80 -13.10 -22.82
N VAL A 59 -34.06 -13.40 -21.55
CA VAL A 59 -35.40 -13.80 -21.08
C VAL A 59 -36.42 -12.68 -21.35
N GLY A 60 -36.04 -11.42 -21.12
CA GLY A 60 -36.88 -10.26 -21.40
C GLY A 60 -37.26 -10.13 -22.88
N PHE A 61 -36.30 -10.28 -23.79
CA PHE A 61 -36.55 -10.26 -25.24
C PHE A 61 -37.40 -11.44 -25.71
N ILE A 62 -37.16 -12.65 -25.18
CA ILE A 62 -37.96 -13.84 -25.50
C ILE A 62 -39.41 -13.66 -25.02
N ALA A 63 -39.62 -13.15 -23.80
CA ALA A 63 -40.94 -12.87 -23.26
C ALA A 63 -41.69 -11.80 -24.08
N ALA A 64 -40.99 -10.74 -24.52
CA ALA A 64 -41.56 -9.72 -25.39
C ALA A 64 -42.04 -10.31 -26.72
N GLY A 65 -41.23 -11.16 -27.36
CA GLY A 65 -41.59 -11.86 -28.59
C GLY A 65 -42.80 -12.80 -28.42
N ALA A 66 -42.81 -13.58 -27.34
CA ALA A 66 -43.94 -14.46 -27.02
C ALA A 66 -45.24 -13.69 -26.77
N GLY A 67 -45.18 -12.50 -26.14
CA GLY A 67 -46.36 -11.65 -25.90
C GLY A 67 -47.01 -11.10 -27.18
N VAL A 68 -46.29 -11.08 -28.30
CA VAL A 68 -46.84 -10.73 -29.61
C VAL A 68 -47.65 -11.90 -30.20
N VAL A 69 -47.17 -13.13 -30.03
CA VAL A 69 -47.75 -14.36 -30.61
C VAL A 69 -48.92 -14.91 -29.79
N PHE A 70 -48.90 -14.75 -28.46
CA PHE A 70 -49.89 -15.32 -27.55
C PHE A 70 -50.75 -14.22 -26.88
N PRO A 71 -51.97 -13.92 -27.39
CA PRO A 71 -52.82 -12.84 -26.90
C PRO A 71 -53.30 -13.06 -25.46
N ASP A 72 -53.62 -14.31 -25.09
CA ASP A 72 -54.18 -14.67 -23.78
C ASP A 72 -53.18 -14.44 -22.63
N ALA A 73 -51.89 -14.60 -22.89
CA ALA A 73 -50.82 -14.42 -21.91
C ALA A 73 -50.08 -13.06 -22.03
N ARG A 74 -50.50 -12.19 -22.96
CA ARG A 74 -49.77 -10.96 -23.33
C ARG A 74 -49.44 -10.06 -22.14
N ARG A 75 -50.38 -9.88 -21.19
CA ARG A 75 -50.16 -9.01 -20.02
C ARG A 75 -49.02 -9.52 -19.14
N VAL A 76 -48.98 -10.83 -18.87
CA VAL A 76 -47.94 -11.45 -18.04
C VAL A 76 -46.60 -11.44 -18.77
N LEU A 77 -46.61 -11.75 -20.08
CA LEU A 77 -45.40 -11.78 -20.90
C LEU A 77 -44.75 -10.40 -21.06
N PHE A 78 -45.54 -9.34 -21.22
CA PHE A 78 -44.99 -7.97 -21.25
C PHE A 78 -44.51 -7.49 -19.88
N ALA A 79 -45.17 -7.88 -18.78
CA ALA A 79 -44.65 -7.60 -17.44
C ALA A 79 -43.29 -8.29 -17.23
N LEU A 80 -43.18 -9.56 -17.60
CA LEU A 80 -41.93 -10.33 -17.53
C LEU A 80 -40.84 -9.73 -18.44
N ALA A 81 -41.21 -9.28 -19.65
CA ALA A 81 -40.31 -8.60 -20.56
C ALA A 81 -39.76 -7.30 -19.95
N GLY A 82 -40.63 -6.49 -19.36
CA GLY A 82 -40.24 -5.25 -18.68
C GLY A 82 -39.26 -5.51 -17.54
N THR A 83 -39.59 -6.44 -16.64
CA THR A 83 -38.71 -6.79 -15.51
C THR A 83 -37.38 -7.40 -15.97
N GLY A 84 -37.38 -8.29 -16.96
CA GLY A 84 -36.18 -8.93 -17.48
C GLY A 84 -35.24 -7.95 -18.20
N LEU A 85 -35.80 -7.07 -19.04
CA LEU A 85 -35.04 -6.02 -19.72
C LEU A 85 -34.51 -4.98 -18.74
N PHE A 86 -35.32 -4.56 -17.76
CA PHE A 86 -34.89 -3.62 -16.73
C PHE A 86 -33.79 -4.21 -15.85
N GLY A 87 -33.97 -5.44 -15.36
CA GLY A 87 -32.94 -6.14 -14.58
C GLY A 87 -31.66 -6.40 -15.38
N GLY A 88 -31.79 -6.73 -16.68
CA GLY A 88 -30.64 -6.86 -17.58
C GLY A 88 -29.91 -5.54 -17.83
N LEU A 89 -30.65 -4.44 -17.99
CA LEU A 89 -30.07 -3.10 -18.11
C LEU A 89 -29.35 -2.70 -16.82
N LEU A 90 -29.96 -2.94 -15.65
CA LEU A 90 -29.37 -2.66 -14.35
C LEU A 90 -28.09 -3.48 -14.14
N ALA A 91 -28.13 -4.78 -14.43
CA ALA A 91 -26.96 -5.65 -14.37
C ALA A 91 -25.85 -5.21 -15.33
N TYR A 92 -26.21 -4.75 -16.54
CA TYR A 92 -25.24 -4.20 -17.49
C TYR A 92 -24.60 -2.92 -16.93
N THR A 93 -25.39 -1.99 -16.41
CA THR A 93 -24.86 -0.73 -15.86
C THR A 93 -24.00 -0.95 -14.62
N LEU A 94 -24.37 -1.89 -13.75
CA LEU A 94 -23.60 -2.25 -12.55
C LEU A 94 -22.36 -3.10 -12.88
N SER A 95 -22.36 -3.80 -14.02
CA SER A 95 -21.23 -4.63 -14.47
C SER A 95 -20.15 -3.83 -15.19
N LEU A 96 -20.29 -2.51 -15.34
CA LEU A 96 -19.32 -1.69 -16.08
C LEU A 96 -18.01 -1.43 -15.33
N ASP A 97 -17.90 -1.83 -14.06
CA ASP A 97 -16.67 -1.69 -13.31
C ASP A 97 -15.71 -2.86 -13.53
N ARG A 98 -14.47 -2.53 -13.92
CA ARG A 98 -13.38 -3.49 -13.96
C ARG A 98 -12.90 -3.70 -12.53
N VAL A 99 -13.27 -4.82 -11.93
CA VAL A 99 -12.73 -5.23 -10.64
C VAL A 99 -11.26 -5.62 -10.84
N VAL A 100 -10.36 -4.84 -10.26
CA VAL A 100 -8.94 -5.21 -10.14
C VAL A 100 -8.83 -6.13 -8.93
N ASP A 101 -8.19 -7.28 -9.11
CA ASP A 101 -7.94 -8.21 -8.01
C ASP A 101 -7.05 -7.58 -6.95
N ALA A 102 -7.35 -7.82 -5.68
CA ALA A 102 -6.58 -7.35 -4.53
C ALA A 102 -5.08 -7.65 -4.67
N THR A 103 -4.73 -8.84 -5.17
CA THR A 103 -3.34 -9.26 -5.40
C THR A 103 -2.63 -8.36 -6.41
N VAL A 104 -3.33 -7.91 -7.45
CA VAL A 104 -2.76 -7.03 -8.47
C VAL A 104 -2.54 -5.63 -7.88
N ALA A 105 -3.51 -5.13 -7.11
CA ALA A 105 -3.37 -3.85 -6.42
C ALA A 105 -2.22 -3.89 -5.40
N ASP A 106 -2.10 -4.98 -4.64
CA ASP A 106 -1.02 -5.22 -3.68
C ASP A 106 0.35 -5.20 -4.37
N HIS A 107 0.54 -5.96 -5.45
CA HIS A 107 1.82 -5.98 -6.17
C HIS A 107 2.22 -4.61 -6.72
N ILE A 108 1.26 -3.83 -7.23
CA ILE A 108 1.53 -2.46 -7.69
C ILE A 108 1.95 -1.57 -6.52
N SER A 109 1.21 -1.64 -5.41
CA SER A 109 1.50 -0.88 -4.19
C SER A 109 2.87 -1.24 -3.62
N ALA A 110 3.18 -2.55 -3.51
CA ALA A 110 4.45 -3.08 -3.03
C ALA A 110 5.64 -2.57 -3.87
N ALA A 111 5.51 -2.62 -5.20
CA ALA A 111 6.55 -2.14 -6.10
C ALA A 111 6.75 -0.62 -5.96
N ALA A 112 5.67 0.15 -5.82
CA ALA A 112 5.76 1.59 -5.60
C ALA A 112 6.45 1.93 -4.27
N ALA A 113 6.07 1.26 -3.18
CA ALA A 113 6.66 1.43 -1.86
C ALA A 113 8.17 1.09 -1.87
N ALA A 114 8.55 -0.03 -2.48
CA ALA A 114 9.96 -0.44 -2.59
C ALA A 114 10.83 0.58 -3.35
N ASN A 115 10.30 1.15 -4.43
CA ASN A 115 10.98 2.20 -5.17
C ASN A 115 11.14 3.48 -4.33
N GLN A 116 10.11 3.87 -3.57
CA GLN A 116 10.18 5.07 -2.71
C GLN A 116 11.20 4.90 -1.59
N VAL A 117 11.27 3.72 -0.97
CA VAL A 117 12.32 3.40 0.03
C VAL A 117 13.71 3.50 -0.59
N THR A 118 13.91 2.93 -1.79
CA THR A 118 15.21 2.99 -2.48
C THR A 118 15.62 4.44 -2.76
N ILE A 119 14.68 5.29 -3.21
CA ILE A 119 14.93 6.72 -3.43
C ILE A 119 15.27 7.42 -2.11
N ALA A 120 14.55 7.13 -1.03
CA ALA A 120 14.81 7.73 0.29
C ALA A 120 16.20 7.34 0.82
N ASP A 121 16.57 6.07 0.67
CA ASP A 121 17.88 5.54 1.07
C ASP A 121 19.03 6.17 0.27
N GLU A 122 18.91 6.26 -1.05
CA GLU A 122 19.92 6.91 -1.91
C GLU A 122 20.12 8.38 -1.55
N LEU A 123 19.08 9.06 -1.05
CA LEU A 123 19.13 10.45 -0.62
C LEU A 123 19.50 10.63 0.86
N GLY A 124 19.71 9.53 1.61
CA GLY A 124 20.05 9.55 3.03
C GLY A 124 18.94 10.11 3.91
N LEU A 125 17.69 9.91 3.52
CA LEU A 125 16.50 10.36 4.24
C LEU A 125 16.07 9.32 5.27
N ARG A 126 15.39 9.77 6.33
CA ARG A 126 14.65 8.88 7.22
C ARG A 126 13.38 8.43 6.52
N THR A 127 13.03 7.16 6.67
CA THR A 127 11.77 6.59 6.18
C THR A 127 10.62 6.76 7.16
N GLU A 128 10.84 7.40 8.32
CA GLU A 128 9.77 7.85 9.22
C GLU A 128 9.07 9.08 8.60
N PRO A 129 7.83 8.94 8.08
CA PRO A 129 7.18 10.02 7.38
C PRO A 129 6.38 10.93 8.32
N THR A 130 6.39 12.22 8.02
CA THR A 130 5.46 13.19 8.62
C THR A 130 4.44 13.64 7.57
N TYR A 131 3.16 13.49 7.88
CA TYR A 131 2.05 13.92 7.04
C TYR A 131 1.65 15.33 7.45
N VAL A 132 1.76 16.28 6.52
CA VAL A 132 1.53 17.71 6.78
C VAL A 132 0.31 18.19 5.98
N PRO A 133 -0.68 18.84 6.61
CA PRO A 133 -1.83 19.41 5.91
C PRO A 133 -1.42 20.36 4.79
N SER A 134 -2.19 20.38 3.69
CA SER A 134 -1.88 21.21 2.54
C SER A 134 -3.13 21.55 1.73
N ASP A 135 -3.29 22.81 1.34
CA ASP A 135 -4.38 23.29 0.48
C ASP A 135 -4.20 22.94 -1.02
N GLY A 136 -3.47 21.85 -1.30
CA GLY A 136 -3.03 21.48 -2.64
C GLY A 136 -4.04 20.63 -3.44
N ALA A 137 -3.53 19.94 -4.46
CA ALA A 137 -4.31 18.94 -5.19
C ALA A 137 -4.69 17.72 -4.32
N VAL A 138 -3.94 17.49 -3.25
CA VAL A 138 -4.23 16.54 -2.18
C VAL A 138 -4.20 17.30 -0.85
N SER A 139 -5.06 16.90 0.08
CA SER A 139 -5.32 17.59 1.35
C SER A 139 -4.14 17.50 2.34
N ALA A 140 -3.16 16.62 2.09
CA ALA A 140 -1.92 16.50 2.87
C ALA A 140 -0.72 16.11 2.00
N ARG A 141 0.48 16.32 2.53
CA ARG A 141 1.77 16.01 1.92
C ARG A 141 2.61 15.12 2.82
N LEU A 142 3.28 14.13 2.24
CA LEU A 142 4.21 13.25 2.94
C LEU A 142 5.60 13.91 2.91
N GLN A 143 6.17 14.22 4.08
CA GLN A 143 7.50 14.83 4.19
C GLN A 143 8.48 13.86 4.82
N LEU A 144 9.64 13.68 4.17
CA LEU A 144 10.78 12.94 4.69
C LEU A 144 11.90 13.91 5.03
N SER A 145 12.50 13.74 6.20
CA SER A 145 13.64 14.55 6.67
C SER A 145 14.94 13.78 6.57
N ARG A 146 16.06 14.47 6.31
CA ARG A 146 17.39 13.85 6.30
C ARG A 146 17.73 13.21 7.65
N SER A 147 18.35 12.02 7.62
CA SER A 147 18.90 11.39 8.82
C SER A 147 20.05 12.23 9.39
N THR A 148 19.92 12.66 10.65
CA THR A 148 20.93 13.42 11.39
C THR A 148 22.25 12.66 11.61
N ASN A 149 22.28 11.35 11.32
CA ASN A 149 23.46 10.50 11.50
C ASN A 149 24.47 10.55 10.34
N LEU A 150 24.17 11.26 9.26
CA LEU A 150 25.14 11.51 8.20
C LEU A 150 25.99 12.73 8.60
N ASN A 151 27.07 12.47 9.34
CA ASN A 151 28.14 13.44 9.55
C ASN A 151 28.90 13.65 8.24
N LEU A 152 28.30 14.39 7.31
CA LEU A 152 28.96 14.84 6.10
C LEU A 152 29.78 16.07 6.47
N ASP A 153 31.06 15.87 6.78
CA ASP A 153 32.09 16.91 6.86
C ASP A 153 32.33 17.52 5.46
N GLY A 154 31.32 18.23 4.95
CA GLY A 154 31.34 18.94 3.67
C GLY A 154 30.66 20.30 3.82
N PRO A 155 31.01 21.29 2.97
CA PRO A 155 30.54 22.67 3.11
C PRO A 155 29.01 22.71 3.16
N THR A 156 28.48 23.16 4.29
CA THR A 156 27.05 23.25 4.56
C THR A 156 26.45 24.28 3.62
N THR A 157 25.78 23.82 2.56
CA THR A 157 24.98 24.71 1.72
C THR A 157 23.75 25.12 2.53
N SER A 158 23.79 26.33 3.05
CA SER A 158 22.62 27.01 3.61
C SER A 158 21.64 27.29 2.46
N GLY A 159 20.56 26.51 2.38
CA GLY A 159 19.41 26.83 1.54
C GLY A 159 18.65 25.63 0.97
N HIS A 160 17.42 25.40 1.46
CA HIS A 160 16.30 24.83 0.71
C HIS A 160 16.46 23.43 0.07
N GLY A 161 17.03 22.45 0.79
CA GLY A 161 17.15 21.06 0.27
C GLY A 161 17.30 19.98 1.34
N ARG A 162 16.57 20.10 2.47
CA ARG A 162 16.70 19.18 3.62
C ARG A 162 15.54 18.19 3.77
N GLU A 163 14.49 18.37 2.98
CA GLU A 163 13.24 17.65 3.07
C GLU A 163 12.79 17.26 1.65
N LEU A 164 12.29 16.03 1.50
CA LEU A 164 11.67 15.54 0.28
C LEU A 164 10.18 15.40 0.52
N THR A 165 9.38 15.94 -0.39
CA THR A 165 7.92 15.93 -0.27
C THR A 165 7.32 15.04 -1.35
N PHE A 166 6.51 14.07 -0.95
CA PHE A 166 5.72 13.22 -1.82
C PHE A 166 4.22 13.54 -1.71
N GLU A 167 3.47 13.12 -2.72
CA GLU A 167 2.03 12.92 -2.59
C GLU A 167 1.81 11.63 -1.79
N PRO A 168 1.07 11.65 -0.67
CA PRO A 168 0.74 10.44 0.06
C PRO A 168 -0.03 9.48 -0.84
N THR A 169 0.23 8.18 -0.71
CA THR A 169 -0.42 7.12 -1.47
C THR A 169 -1.93 7.18 -1.30
N ALA A 170 -2.41 7.47 -0.09
CA ALA A 170 -3.83 7.64 0.19
C ALA A 170 -4.36 9.07 -0.07
N GLY A 171 -3.56 10.03 -0.53
CA GLY A 171 -3.99 11.43 -0.64
C GLY A 171 -5.22 11.62 -1.54
N ARG A 172 -5.31 10.86 -2.63
CA ARG A 172 -6.50 10.86 -3.51
C ARG A 172 -7.65 10.01 -2.98
N LEU A 173 -7.34 8.95 -2.26
CA LEU A 173 -8.32 8.09 -1.58
C LEU A 173 -9.07 8.91 -0.53
N PHE A 174 -8.32 9.64 0.30
CA PHE A 174 -8.85 10.55 1.30
C PHE A 174 -9.70 11.66 0.67
N ARG A 175 -9.23 12.28 -0.41
CA ARG A 175 -10.03 13.29 -1.11
C ARG A 175 -11.34 12.74 -1.69
N TYR A 176 -11.37 11.47 -2.08
CA TYR A 176 -12.63 10.82 -2.48
C TYR A 176 -13.53 10.61 -1.26
N PHE A 177 -12.98 10.10 -0.16
CA PHE A 177 -13.68 9.95 1.11
C PHE A 177 -14.37 11.25 1.56
N GLU A 178 -13.65 12.38 1.55
CA GLU A 178 -14.21 13.71 1.90
C GLU A 178 -15.42 14.10 1.05
N ARG A 179 -15.52 13.63 -0.21
CA ARG A 179 -16.65 13.96 -1.10
C ARG A 179 -17.86 13.07 -0.90
N VAL A 180 -17.65 11.86 -0.38
CA VAL A 180 -18.74 10.89 -0.16
C VAL A 180 -19.20 10.86 1.30
N LEU A 181 -18.46 11.52 2.19
CA LEU A 181 -18.84 11.71 3.58
C LEU A 181 -20.18 12.46 3.65
N GLU A 182 -21.12 11.95 4.43
CA GLU A 182 -22.43 12.57 4.61
C GLU A 182 -22.36 13.83 5.48
N ASP A 183 -21.56 13.75 6.55
CA ASP A 183 -21.28 14.83 7.48
C ASP A 183 -19.94 15.50 7.17
N GLU A 184 -19.68 16.65 7.81
CA GLU A 184 -18.35 17.26 7.76
C GLU A 184 -17.31 16.35 8.45
N LEU A 185 -16.06 16.47 8.00
CA LEU A 185 -14.94 15.76 8.61
C LEU A 185 -14.79 16.24 10.07
N ALA A 186 -14.77 15.30 11.00
CA ALA A 186 -14.64 15.61 12.40
C ALA A 186 -13.25 16.17 12.73
N THR A 187 -13.21 17.14 13.64
CA THR A 187 -11.95 17.77 14.10
C THR A 187 -11.49 17.27 15.47
N ASP A 188 -12.31 16.45 16.14
CA ASP A 188 -11.95 15.82 17.41
C ASP A 188 -11.45 14.39 17.17
N PRO A 189 -10.39 13.91 17.86
CA PRO A 189 -9.75 12.62 17.57
C PRO A 189 -10.68 11.42 17.59
N GLN A 190 -11.62 11.36 18.54
CA GLN A 190 -12.52 10.20 18.68
C GLN A 190 -13.53 10.07 17.53
N PRO A 191 -14.38 11.07 17.22
CA PRO A 191 -15.28 10.97 16.07
C PRO A 191 -14.52 10.89 14.74
N LEU A 192 -13.33 11.52 14.63
CA LEU A 192 -12.48 11.41 13.44
C LEU A 192 -12.00 9.97 13.25
N THR A 193 -11.51 9.31 14.30
CA THR A 193 -11.09 7.90 14.23
C THR A 193 -12.22 7.00 13.73
N ALA A 194 -13.44 7.19 14.24
CA ALA A 194 -14.60 6.40 13.83
C ALA A 194 -14.95 6.64 12.34
N GLN A 195 -14.92 7.89 11.88
CA GLN A 195 -15.14 8.22 10.46
C GLN A 195 -14.08 7.57 9.55
N LEU A 196 -12.80 7.65 9.93
CA LEU A 196 -11.71 7.09 9.12
C LEU A 196 -11.75 5.56 9.09
N ALA A 197 -12.01 4.92 10.24
CA ALA A 197 -12.19 3.48 10.32
C ALA A 197 -13.36 3.01 9.44
N GLY A 198 -14.52 3.67 9.53
CA GLY A 198 -15.67 3.39 8.68
C GLY A 198 -15.36 3.60 7.18
N GLY A 199 -14.59 4.63 6.82
CA GLY A 199 -14.15 4.82 5.44
C GLY A 199 -13.35 3.65 4.90
N LEU A 200 -12.39 3.15 5.68
CA LEU A 200 -11.51 2.05 5.26
C LEU A 200 -12.22 0.71 5.16
N VAL A 201 -13.16 0.42 6.08
CA VAL A 201 -13.89 -0.86 6.10
C VAL A 201 -15.09 -0.83 5.13
N GLU A 202 -15.93 0.21 5.19
CA GLU A 202 -17.22 0.23 4.51
C GLU A 202 -17.18 0.89 3.12
N VAL A 203 -16.36 1.93 2.94
CA VAL A 203 -16.31 2.67 1.66
C VAL A 203 -15.28 2.06 0.72
N PHE A 204 -14.13 1.66 1.25
CA PHE A 204 -13.01 1.16 0.45
C PHE A 204 -12.78 -0.34 0.56
N GLU A 205 -13.35 -1.00 1.57
CA GLU A 205 -13.18 -2.44 1.80
C GLU A 205 -11.71 -2.85 1.79
N LEU A 206 -10.82 -2.04 2.40
CA LEU A 206 -9.37 -2.29 2.43
C LEU A 206 -8.92 -3.12 3.64
N ALA A 207 -9.78 -3.23 4.65
CA ALA A 207 -9.56 -4.01 5.86
C ALA A 207 -10.89 -4.61 6.32
N ASP A 208 -10.82 -5.77 6.99
CA ASP A 208 -12.00 -6.40 7.62
C ASP A 208 -12.46 -5.60 8.84
N ALA A 209 -11.51 -5.04 9.62
CA ALA A 209 -11.81 -4.28 10.83
C ALA A 209 -10.70 -3.28 11.18
N ILE A 210 -11.09 -2.15 11.81
CA ILE A 210 -10.17 -1.18 12.44
C ILE A 210 -10.62 -0.93 13.87
N GLU A 211 -10.35 -1.91 14.72
CA GLU A 211 -10.64 -1.90 16.14
C GLU A 211 -9.79 -2.96 16.86
N PRO A 212 -9.52 -2.78 18.17
CA PRO A 212 -9.85 -1.63 18.99
C PRO A 212 -8.99 -0.40 18.66
N TYR A 213 -9.45 0.77 19.09
CA TYR A 213 -8.63 1.98 19.08
C TYR A 213 -8.61 2.68 20.44
N HIS A 214 -7.48 3.34 20.72
CA HIS A 214 -7.24 4.08 21.95
C HIS A 214 -6.84 5.52 21.62
N ILE A 215 -7.54 6.48 22.22
CA ILE A 215 -7.29 7.91 22.05
C ILE A 215 -6.44 8.39 23.23
N GLY A 216 -5.20 8.76 22.95
CA GLY A 216 -4.32 9.47 23.87
C GLY A 216 -4.51 10.99 23.79
N GLU A 217 -3.68 11.76 24.52
CA GLU A 217 -3.70 13.23 24.46
C GLU A 217 -3.30 13.76 23.07
N GLU A 218 -2.26 13.17 22.49
CA GLU A 218 -1.62 13.59 21.24
C GLU A 218 -1.40 12.39 20.30
N SER A 219 -2.16 11.31 20.50
CA SER A 219 -2.03 10.10 19.71
C SER A 219 -3.34 9.34 19.58
N VAL A 220 -3.45 8.59 18.49
CA VAL A 220 -4.43 7.52 18.31
C VAL A 220 -3.68 6.25 17.97
N THR A 221 -3.98 5.19 18.71
CA THR A 221 -3.54 3.84 18.39
C THR A 221 -4.73 3.05 17.88
N VAL A 222 -4.62 2.40 16.71
CA VAL A 222 -5.65 1.54 16.15
C VAL A 222 -5.06 0.16 15.84
N THR A 223 -5.86 -0.88 15.98
CA THR A 223 -5.56 -2.19 15.42
C THR A 223 -6.27 -2.34 14.08
N VAL A 224 -5.59 -2.89 13.09
CA VAL A 224 -6.13 -3.23 11.77
C VAL A 224 -6.03 -4.73 11.57
N SER A 225 -7.13 -5.34 11.14
CA SER A 225 -7.23 -6.77 10.85
C SER A 225 -7.68 -7.00 9.41
N GLY A 226 -7.20 -8.08 8.79
CA GLY A 226 -7.66 -8.50 7.47
C GLY A 226 -7.34 -7.51 6.35
N SER A 227 -6.11 -6.98 6.31
CA SER A 227 -5.68 -6.10 5.22
C SER A 227 -5.78 -6.79 3.86
N VAL A 228 -6.41 -6.11 2.90
CA VAL A 228 -6.48 -6.57 1.50
C VAL A 228 -5.16 -6.33 0.76
N LEU A 229 -4.37 -5.37 1.24
CA LEU A 229 -3.09 -4.97 0.67
C LEU A 229 -2.00 -5.34 1.67
N GLY A 230 -1.36 -6.49 1.48
CA GLY A 230 -0.17 -6.98 2.19
C GLY A 230 0.08 -6.47 3.61
N ASP A 231 1.36 -6.27 3.91
CA ASP A 231 1.84 -5.85 5.22
C ASP A 231 1.79 -4.31 5.36
N LEU A 232 1.30 -3.83 6.50
CA LEU A 232 1.07 -2.40 6.73
C LEU A 232 2.34 -1.60 7.04
N ASP A 233 3.45 -2.28 7.35
CA ASP A 233 4.76 -1.66 7.63
C ASP A 233 5.49 -1.19 6.36
N ARG A 234 4.96 -1.53 5.17
CA ARG A 234 5.46 -1.02 3.90
C ARG A 234 5.38 0.50 3.88
N PHE A 235 6.39 1.12 3.27
CA PHE A 235 6.47 2.57 3.19
C PHE A 235 5.21 3.18 2.55
N ASP A 236 4.59 4.12 3.26
CA ASP A 236 3.38 4.84 2.85
C ASP A 236 2.23 3.91 2.43
N HIS A 237 2.06 2.78 3.14
CA HIS A 237 0.99 1.81 2.91
C HIS A 237 -0.39 2.48 2.81
N PRO A 238 -1.28 2.14 1.84
CA PRO A 238 -2.54 2.85 1.62
C PRO A 238 -3.44 3.01 2.86
N ILE A 239 -3.58 1.98 3.69
CA ILE A 239 -4.36 2.04 4.93
C ILE A 239 -3.72 3.00 5.94
N ALA A 240 -2.41 2.87 6.14
CA ALA A 240 -1.68 3.63 7.15
C ALA A 240 -1.56 5.11 6.73
N SER A 241 -1.27 5.34 5.45
CA SER A 241 -1.30 6.63 4.77
C SER A 241 -2.67 7.29 4.88
N PHE A 242 -3.77 6.56 4.70
CA PHE A 242 -5.13 7.11 4.80
C PHE A 242 -5.42 7.63 6.20
N LEU A 243 -5.12 6.84 7.23
CA LEU A 243 -5.29 7.24 8.63
C LEU A 243 -4.45 8.48 8.94
N ALA A 244 -3.17 8.47 8.58
CA ALA A 244 -2.27 9.58 8.88
C ALA A 244 -2.66 10.87 8.14
N VAL A 245 -3.06 10.78 6.86
CA VAL A 245 -3.63 11.92 6.11
C VAL A 245 -4.91 12.42 6.77
N GLY A 246 -5.81 11.52 7.14
CA GLY A 246 -7.08 11.88 7.76
C GLY A 246 -6.91 12.58 9.10
N PHE A 247 -6.00 12.10 9.95
CA PHE A 247 -5.66 12.78 11.19
C PHE A 247 -4.96 14.12 10.94
N ALA A 248 -4.04 14.19 9.97
CA ALA A 248 -3.36 15.44 9.66
C ALA A 248 -4.38 16.51 9.25
N VAL A 249 -5.28 16.18 8.31
CA VAL A 249 -6.29 17.10 7.79
C VAL A 249 -7.34 17.45 8.84
N GLY A 250 -7.92 16.44 9.52
CA GLY A 250 -9.00 16.68 10.47
C GLY A 250 -8.54 17.45 11.71
N LEU A 251 -7.32 17.21 12.18
CA LEU A 251 -6.75 17.92 13.33
C LEU A 251 -6.05 19.23 12.95
N ASP A 252 -5.79 19.45 11.66
CA ASP A 252 -4.99 20.55 11.10
C ASP A 252 -3.57 20.63 11.68
N GLN A 253 -2.90 19.47 11.81
CA GLN A 253 -1.56 19.35 12.43
C GLN A 253 -0.68 18.34 11.69
N PRO A 254 0.66 18.49 11.74
CA PRO A 254 1.57 17.44 11.30
C PRO A 254 1.38 16.15 12.12
N VAL A 255 1.18 15.03 11.43
CA VAL A 255 1.01 13.70 12.03
C VAL A 255 2.17 12.81 11.63
N ASN A 256 2.75 12.13 12.61
CA ASN A 256 3.70 11.06 12.40
C ASN A 256 2.99 9.71 12.54
N LEU A 257 3.53 8.70 11.87
CA LEU A 257 2.95 7.37 11.82
C LEU A 257 4.00 6.33 12.23
N GLU A 258 3.60 5.44 13.13
CA GLU A 258 4.31 4.20 13.43
C GLU A 258 3.43 3.02 13.14
N VAL A 259 4.05 1.94 12.67
CA VAL A 259 3.39 0.67 12.38
C VAL A 259 4.18 -0.44 13.04
N ALA A 260 3.47 -1.32 13.73
CA ALA A 260 4.03 -2.49 14.39
C ALA A 260 3.09 -3.70 14.19
N PRO A 261 3.60 -4.94 14.30
CA PRO A 261 2.74 -6.12 14.36
C PRO A 261 1.74 -6.02 15.51
N GLY A 262 0.52 -6.50 15.28
CA GLY A 262 -0.53 -6.59 16.28
C GLY A 262 -0.33 -7.75 17.26
N ALA A 263 -1.30 -7.93 18.16
CA ALA A 263 -1.27 -9.01 19.15
C ALA A 263 -1.60 -10.37 18.52
N ASP A 264 -2.53 -10.40 17.57
CA ASP A 264 -2.96 -11.58 16.86
C ASP A 264 -2.25 -11.70 15.50
N GLU A 265 -2.21 -12.92 14.95
CA GLU A 265 -1.54 -13.18 13.68
C GLU A 265 -2.27 -12.50 12.51
N GLY A 266 -1.54 -11.71 11.74
CA GLY A 266 -2.09 -10.93 10.61
C GLY A 266 -2.65 -9.55 11.01
N ASP A 267 -2.73 -9.24 12.30
CA ASP A 267 -3.10 -7.93 12.79
C ASP A 267 -1.92 -6.97 12.79
N TRP A 268 -2.24 -5.68 12.66
CA TRP A 268 -1.27 -4.58 12.69
C TRP A 268 -1.72 -3.50 13.66
N GLN A 269 -0.78 -2.96 14.42
CA GLN A 269 -1.00 -1.81 15.29
C GLN A 269 -0.41 -0.56 14.65
N LEU A 270 -1.26 0.45 14.46
CA LEU A 270 -0.89 1.73 13.88
C LEU A 270 -1.01 2.82 14.94
N ILE A 271 0.01 3.64 15.07
CA ILE A 271 0.05 4.75 16.02
C ILE A 271 0.24 6.04 15.24
N CYS A 272 -0.81 6.84 15.16
CA CYS A 272 -0.75 8.21 14.66
C CYS A 272 -0.53 9.16 15.83
N TYR A 273 0.44 10.06 15.74
CA TYR A 273 0.68 11.04 16.80
C TYR A 273 1.05 12.41 16.25
N TRP A 274 0.61 13.45 16.95
CA TRP A 274 0.82 14.86 16.60
C TRP A 274 1.46 15.57 17.78
N GLY A 275 2.75 15.84 17.70
CA GLY A 275 3.54 16.37 18.82
C GLY A 275 4.87 15.65 18.97
N SER A 276 5.60 15.98 20.04
CA SER A 276 6.86 15.30 20.35
C SER A 276 6.58 13.93 20.96
N ARG A 277 7.08 12.86 20.32
CA ARG A 277 7.01 11.48 20.83
C ARG A 277 7.42 11.46 22.31
N ARG A 278 6.51 11.09 23.21
CA ARG A 278 6.91 10.75 24.58
C ARG A 278 7.54 9.35 24.52
N GLU A 279 8.82 9.29 24.89
CA GLU A 279 9.58 8.06 25.12
C GLU A 279 8.91 7.15 26.15
#